data_AF-A0AA95S691-F1
#
_entry.id   AF-A0AA95S691-F1
#
_cell.length_a   1.000
_cell.length_b   1.000
_cell.length_c   1.000
_cell.angle_alpha   90.00
_cell.angle_beta   90.00
_cell.angle_gamma   90.00
#
_symmetry.space_group_name_H-M   'P 1'
#
loop_
_entity.id
_entity.type
_entity.pdbx_description
1 polymer ?
#
loop_
_entity_poly.entity_id
_entity_poly.type
_entity_poly.pdbx_seq_one_letter_code
_entity_poly.pdbx_strand_id
1 'polypeptide(L)'
;MYEDRHGYAIMQFIEQATNGRLILGAGSLYGALNSLEKKGWIKITDISDKRRKKFLITEQGKEIAKQECMRIKDLSMFAEKIIGGK
;
A
#
# COMPACT_ATOMS: atom_id res chain seq x y z
N MET A 1 3.80 -12.01 -2.40
CA MET A 1 2.64 -12.45 -1.60
C MET A 1 1.48 -11.52 -1.93
N TYR A 2 0.55 -11.96 -2.77
CA TYR A 2 -0.68 -11.23 -3.14
C TYR A 2 -1.87 -11.97 -2.53
N GLU A 3 -1.86 -12.04 -1.20
CA GLU A 3 -2.85 -12.77 -0.41
C GLU A 3 -3.79 -11.79 0.29
N ASP A 4 -4.99 -12.24 0.61
CA ASP A 4 -6.00 -11.43 1.27
C ASP A 4 -5.59 -11.13 2.72
N ARG A 5 -5.57 -9.84 3.09
CA ARG A 5 -5.18 -9.41 4.44
C ARG A 5 -6.24 -8.55 5.08
N HIS A 6 -6.37 -8.69 6.40
CA HIS A 6 -7.17 -7.80 7.22
C HIS A 6 -6.46 -6.44 7.36
N GLY A 7 -7.24 -5.36 7.50
CA GLY A 7 -6.69 -4.00 7.67
C GLY A 7 -5.67 -3.89 8.83
N TYR A 8 -5.91 -4.58 9.95
CA TYR A 8 -4.96 -4.61 11.07
C TYR A 8 -3.63 -5.26 10.71
N ALA A 9 -3.66 -6.38 9.98
CA ALA A 9 -2.44 -7.06 9.52
C ALA A 9 -1.65 -6.20 8.52
N ILE A 10 -2.33 -5.36 7.72
CA ILE A 10 -1.67 -4.40 6.82
C ILE A 10 -0.96 -3.31 7.64
N MET A 11 -1.58 -2.78 8.69
CA MET A 11 -0.95 -1.79 9.58
C MET A 11 0.31 -2.33 10.23
N GLN A 12 0.21 -3.51 10.86
CA GLN A 12 1.36 -4.14 11.52
C GLN A 12 2.49 -4.43 10.54
N PHE A 13 2.16 -4.90 9.33
CA PHE A 13 3.16 -5.13 8.29
C PHE A 13 3.91 -3.85 7.91
N ILE A 14 3.20 -2.72 7.73
CA ILE A 14 3.82 -1.44 7.36
C ILE A 14 4.74 -0.93 8.48
N GLU A 15 4.28 -1.00 9.73
CA GLU A 15 5.08 -0.62 10.88
C GLU A 15 6.38 -1.45 10.96
N GLN A 16 6.27 -2.78 10.87
CA GLN A 16 7.42 -3.69 10.89
C GLN A 16 8.36 -3.45 9.70
N ALA A 17 7.83 -3.36 8.48
CA ALA A 17 8.62 -3.18 7.27
C ALA A 17 9.34 -1.82 7.22
N THR A 18 8.86 -0.83 7.98
CA THR A 18 9.48 0.49 8.08
C THR A 18 10.28 0.69 9.36
N ASN A 19 10.52 -0.38 10.15
CA ASN A 19 11.19 -0.32 11.44
C ASN A 19 10.59 0.76 12.37
N GLY A 20 9.26 0.85 12.41
CA GLY A 20 8.53 1.83 13.22
C GLY A 20 8.57 3.27 12.70
N ARG A 21 9.27 3.56 11.59
CA ARG A 21 9.32 4.91 11.01
C ARG A 21 7.96 5.40 10.51
N LEU A 22 7.11 4.48 10.04
CA LEU A 22 5.76 4.80 9.57
C LEU A 22 4.73 3.98 10.35
N ILE A 23 3.95 4.67 11.17
CA ILE A 23 2.80 4.11 11.89
C ILE A 23 1.53 4.71 11.32
N LEU A 24 0.70 3.89 10.67
CA LEU A 24 -0.57 4.33 10.11
C LEU A 24 -1.68 4.15 11.14
N GLY A 25 -2.32 5.26 11.54
CA GLY A 25 -3.57 5.20 12.29
C GLY A 25 -4.72 4.64 11.44
N ALA A 26 -5.75 4.13 12.12
CA ALA A 26 -6.90 3.51 11.46
C ALA A 26 -7.56 4.44 10.42
N GLY A 27 -7.73 5.73 10.73
CA GLY A 27 -8.33 6.70 9.79
C GLY A 27 -7.54 6.83 8.48
N SER A 28 -6.21 6.96 8.55
CA SER A 28 -5.35 7.08 7.38
C SER A 28 -5.32 5.81 6.55
N LEU A 29 -5.20 4.65 7.20
CA LEU A 29 -5.18 3.36 6.51
C LEU A 29 -6.50 3.11 5.79
N TYR A 30 -7.64 3.20 6.48
CA TYR A 30 -8.93 2.90 5.87
C TYR A 30 -9.31 3.95 4.83
N GLY A 31 -8.89 5.21 4.98
CA GLY A 31 -8.99 6.22 3.93
C GLY A 31 -8.23 5.83 2.65
N ALA A 32 -7.00 5.33 2.80
CA ALA A 32 -6.19 4.85 1.68
C ALA A 32 -6.82 3.59 1.04
N LEU A 33 -7.21 2.59 1.84
CA LEU A 33 -7.84 1.36 1.34
C LEU A 33 -9.15 1.65 0.59
N ASN A 34 -10.01 2.52 1.12
CA ASN A 34 -11.23 2.95 0.43
C ASN A 34 -10.92 3.65 -0.91
N SER A 35 -9.85 4.43 -0.96
CA SER A 35 -9.43 5.12 -2.20
C SER A 35 -8.90 4.12 -3.23
N LEU A 36 -8.13 3.12 -2.81
CA LEU A 36 -7.63 2.04 -3.67
C LEU A 36 -8.76 1.16 -4.19
N GLU A 37 -9.76 0.88 -3.35
CA GLU A 37 -10.96 0.13 -3.73
C GLU A 37 -11.79 0.89 -4.76
N LYS A 38 -12.06 2.18 -4.53
CA LYS A 38 -12.78 3.04 -5.49
C LYS A 38 -12.10 3.12 -6.86
N LYS A 39 -10.77 3.01 -6.91
CA LYS A 39 -9.99 2.96 -8.14
C LYS A 39 -9.96 1.58 -8.81
N GLY A 40 -10.53 0.55 -8.17
CA GLY A 40 -10.51 -0.83 -8.66
C GLY A 40 -9.15 -1.53 -8.50
N TRP A 41 -8.22 -0.95 -7.73
CA TRP A 41 -6.87 -1.51 -7.56
C TRP A 41 -6.83 -2.61 -6.50
N ILE A 42 -7.78 -2.59 -5.57
CA ILE A 42 -8.03 -3.67 -4.62
C ILE A 42 -9.52 -4.00 -4.59
N LYS A 43 -9.86 -5.17 -4.07
CA LYS A 43 -11.23 -5.62 -3.82
C LYS A 43 -11.36 -6.18 -2.40
N ILE A 44 -12.56 -6.11 -1.85
CA ILE A 44 -12.89 -6.80 -0.60
C ILE A 44 -13.25 -8.25 -0.92
N THR A 45 -12.60 -9.21 -0.27
CA THR A 45 -12.86 -10.65 -0.46
C THR A 45 -13.74 -11.26 0.61
N ASP A 46 -13.87 -10.60 1.76
CA ASP A 46 -14.75 -11.02 2.85
C ASP A 46 -15.48 -9.81 3.45
N ILE A 47 -16.80 -9.88 3.44
CA ILE A 47 -17.72 -8.84 3.93
C ILE A 47 -18.56 -9.37 5.13
N SER A 48 -18.29 -10.59 5.60
CA SER A 48 -19.06 -11.24 6.67
C SER A 48 -19.02 -10.45 7.98
N ASP A 49 -17.92 -9.75 8.25
CA ASP A 49 -17.80 -8.81 9.36
C ASP A 49 -17.21 -7.48 8.87
N LYS A 50 -17.97 -6.38 9.04
CA LYS A 50 -17.52 -5.01 8.70
C LYS A 50 -16.21 -4.63 9.38
N ARG A 51 -15.89 -5.21 10.55
CA ARG A 51 -14.65 -4.98 11.29
C ARG A 51 -13.49 -5.88 10.84
N ARG A 52 -13.76 -6.93 10.06
CA ARG A 52 -12.75 -7.89 9.57
C ARG A 52 -12.70 -7.96 8.05
N LYS A 53 -13.06 -6.89 7.34
CA LYS A 53 -12.88 -6.80 5.89
C LYS A 53 -11.48 -7.25 5.48
N LYS A 54 -11.43 -8.15 4.52
CA LYS A 54 -10.19 -8.60 3.90
C LYS A 54 -10.02 -7.93 2.55
N PHE A 55 -8.81 -7.48 2.27
CA PHE A 55 -8.47 -6.77 1.04
C PHE A 55 -7.52 -7.61 0.21
N LEU A 56 -7.78 -7.67 -1.10
CA LEU A 56 -6.95 -8.35 -2.08
C LEU A 56 -6.67 -7.43 -3.25
N ILE A 57 -5.42 -7.39 -3.72
CA ILE A 57 -5.06 -6.61 -4.91
C ILE A 57 -5.66 -7.22 -6.18
N THR A 58 -6.09 -6.39 -7.13
CA THR A 58 -6.56 -6.81 -8.45
C THR A 58 -5.39 -6.89 -9.44
N GLU A 59 -5.59 -7.50 -10.61
CA GLU A 59 -4.57 -7.49 -11.67
C GLU A 59 -4.22 -6.07 -12.13
N GLN A 60 -5.24 -5.19 -12.26
CA GLN A 60 -5.02 -3.77 -12.54
C GLN A 60 -4.19 -3.10 -11.43
N GLY A 61 -4.50 -3.39 -10.16
CA GLY A 61 -3.74 -2.87 -9.03
C GLY A 61 -2.27 -3.32 -9.03
N LYS A 62 -1.99 -4.56 -9.46
CA LYS A 62 -0.62 -5.07 -9.59
C LYS A 62 0.17 -4.30 -10.65
N GLU A 63 -0.43 -4.04 -11.81
CA GLU A 63 0.23 -3.28 -12.88
C GLU A 63 0.52 -1.85 -12.45
N ILE A 64 -0.44 -1.17 -11.82
CA ILE A 64 -0.24 0.17 -11.27
C ILE A 64 0.85 0.17 -10.19
N ALA A 65 0.86 -0.81 -9.29
CA ALA A 65 1.90 -0.93 -8.26
C ALA A 65 3.30 -1.13 -8.87
N LYS A 66 3.40 -1.87 -9.97
CA LYS A 66 4.66 -2.05 -10.71
C LYS A 66 5.14 -0.74 -11.32
N GLN A 67 4.26 0.01 -11.96
CA GLN A 67 4.57 1.34 -12.53
C GLN A 67 5.01 2.33 -11.44
N GLU A 68 4.30 2.35 -10.31
CA GLU A 68 4.64 3.22 -9.19
C GLU A 68 5.99 2.86 -8.56
N CYS A 69 6.33 1.57 -8.50
CA CYS A 69 7.65 1.11 -8.07
C CYS A 69 8.77 1.64 -8.99
N MET A 70 8.55 1.63 -10.31
CA MET A 70 9.49 2.21 -11.28
C MET A 70 9.63 3.73 -11.05
N ARG A 71 8.51 4.44 -10.93
CA ARG A 71 8.50 5.89 -10.69
C ARG A 71 9.25 6.30 -9.41
N ILE A 72 9.07 5.55 -8.31
CA ILE A 72 9.77 5.81 -7.04
C ILE A 72 11.28 5.55 -7.17
N LYS A 73 11.69 4.50 -7.89
CA LYS A 73 13.12 4.24 -8.17
C LYS A 73 13.74 5.38 -8.95
N ASP A 74 13.07 5.87 -9.98
CA ASP A 74 13.54 6.99 -10.78
C ASP A 74 13.72 8.25 -9.94
N LEU A 75 12.76 8.54 -9.05
CA LEU A 75 12.86 9.65 -8.11
C LEU A 75 14.00 9.48 -7.10
N SER A 76 14.24 8.28 -6.60
CA SER A 76 15.36 8.01 -5.69
C SER A 76 16.70 8.27 -6.37
N MET A 77 16.88 7.73 -7.59
CA MET A 77 18.10 7.96 -8.38
C MET A 77 18.32 9.45 -8.68
N PHE A 78 17.24 10.18 -8.97
CA PHE A 78 17.32 11.62 -9.20
C PHE A 78 17.70 12.39 -7.93
N ALA A 79 17.09 12.07 -6.79
CA ALA A 79 17.40 12.68 -5.51
C ALA A 79 18.86 12.43 -5.09
N GLU A 80 19.37 11.21 -5.29
CA GLU A 80 20.77 10.86 -5.03
C GLU A 80 21.75 11.68 -5.87
N LYS A 81 21.44 11.93 -7.16
CA LYS A 81 22.26 12.80 -8.02
C LYS A 81 22.33 14.23 -7.49
N ILE A 82 21.17 14.81 -7.12
CA ILE A 82 21.10 16.17 -6.56
C ILE A 82 21.90 16.27 -5.26
N ILE A 83 21.67 15.34 -4.32
CA ILE A 83 22.35 15.35 -3.02
C ILE A 83 23.85 15.10 -3.19
N GLY A 84 24.24 14.26 -4.15
CA GLY A 84 25.63 13.98 -4.50
C GLY A 84 26.37 15.13 -5.20
N GLY A 85 25.70 16.24 -5.49
CA GLY A 85 26.32 17.46 -6.03
C GLY A 85 26.90 17.30 -7.45
N LYS A 86 26.34 16.42 -8.28
CA LYS A 86 26.68 16.32 -9.72
C LYS A 86 25.56 16.87 -10.60
#